data_AF-A0A069IHD3-F1
#
_entry.id   AF-A0A069IHD3-F1
#
_cell.length_a   1.000
_cell.length_b   1.000
_cell.length_c   1.000
_cell.angle_alpha   90.00
_cell.angle_beta   90.00
_cell.angle_gamma   90.00
#
_symmetry.space_group_name_H-M   'P 1'
#
loop_
_entity.id
_entity.type
_entity.pdbx_description
1 polymer ?
#
loop_
_entity_poly.entity_id
_entity_poly.type
_entity_poly.pdbx_seq_one_letter_code
_entity_poly.pdbx_strand_id
1 'polypeptide(L)'
;MPVFPKAGVRDLAALPLLLGALLLSPLARAERFTLATEGVAAYYAVTLDADVYAHSARPGLADLRVRNGAGELLPYALDLPPEPTAEVRTLSDVPWFALPALAQRQAAPMGVVIGTDGALRAASPQPAAASAAAWLLDLSKLREDAAAVVIGLPDGEYQGAVDVASSDDLQHWQAVGSAQLLRVSRGGSVLSQDRVALGRLRARYLRLQWQGVPPAPARVQVETVAAGTPPPLALQWREDIAATQAQAGGDYVFDTGGRFPAERVRIHLPQSNTVVRATLWSRADPESAWRMVSSGQFYRLAGAGGAEQESAPLAIGRNADRLWRLSVDARAGGIGSGMPVLALGWRPAVVTFVARGAAPFSLAVGEPAAQPREPGPVARAELLAGPAPVIAKARIAGMNASPRSAAAPADAQRNRRLVLWGALLLAVGVLGAMAWRLLRTLGEPAAPPPERDPPAS
;
A
#
# COMPACT_ATOMS: atom_id res chain seq x y z
N MET A 1 14.00 -34.16 69.46
CA MET A 1 13.94 -35.45 68.77
C MET A 1 12.64 -35.52 67.96
N PRO A 2 12.62 -36.27 66.84
CA PRO A 2 11.90 -35.97 65.59
C PRO A 2 10.37 -36.08 65.74
N VAL A 3 9.54 -35.68 64.77
CA VAL A 3 9.00 -36.58 63.73
C VAL A 3 8.07 -35.75 62.82
N PHE A 4 8.24 -35.88 61.50
CA PHE A 4 7.27 -35.46 60.49
C PHE A 4 5.97 -36.26 60.60
N PRO A 5 4.79 -35.66 60.35
CA PRO A 5 3.68 -36.39 59.77
C PRO A 5 3.48 -36.04 58.29
N LYS A 6 3.40 -37.10 57.49
CA LYS A 6 2.93 -37.14 56.11
C LYS A 6 1.39 -37.11 56.07
N ALA A 7 0.90 -36.58 54.95
CA ALA A 7 -0.32 -36.92 54.21
C ALA A 7 -1.68 -36.49 54.79
N GLY A 8 -2.25 -35.48 54.12
CA GLY A 8 -3.69 -35.32 53.94
C GLY A 8 -3.95 -34.89 52.50
N VAL A 9 -4.18 -35.86 51.62
CA VAL A 9 -4.60 -35.64 50.22
C VAL A 9 -6.05 -35.15 50.24
N ARG A 10 -6.25 -33.84 50.13
CA ARG A 10 -7.51 -33.20 49.71
C ARG A 10 -7.17 -31.85 49.12
N ASP A 11 -7.22 -31.75 47.80
CA ASP A 11 -7.67 -30.57 47.03
C ASP A 11 -7.40 -30.82 45.54
N LEU A 12 -8.35 -31.48 44.89
CA LEU A 12 -8.42 -31.65 43.45
C LEU A 12 -9.84 -31.25 43.02
N ALA A 13 -10.11 -29.95 43.11
CA ALA A 13 -11.29 -29.33 42.54
C ALA A 13 -11.03 -27.83 42.33
N ALA A 14 -10.76 -27.42 41.08
CA ALA A 14 -11.16 -26.14 40.45
C ALA A 14 -10.18 -25.72 39.33
N LEU A 15 -10.35 -26.30 38.15
CA LEU A 15 -10.15 -25.64 36.86
C LEU A 15 -11.45 -25.97 36.07
N PRO A 16 -12.15 -25.05 35.39
CA PRO A 16 -11.56 -24.04 34.50
C PRO A 16 -12.28 -22.67 34.46
N LEU A 17 -11.54 -21.58 34.29
CA LEU A 17 -12.09 -20.34 33.70
C LEU A 17 -10.95 -19.42 33.30
N LEU A 18 -10.49 -19.53 32.06
CA LEU A 18 -9.85 -18.46 31.29
C LEU A 18 -9.64 -18.94 29.85
N LEU A 19 -10.75 -19.12 29.14
CA LEU A 19 -10.80 -19.14 27.69
C LEU A 19 -11.70 -17.98 27.29
N GLY A 20 -11.13 -16.86 26.82
CA GLY A 20 -11.99 -15.73 26.46
C GLY A 20 -11.32 -14.38 26.23
N ALA A 21 -10.21 -14.33 25.50
CA ALA A 21 -9.78 -13.11 24.80
C ALA A 21 -8.79 -13.48 23.69
N LEU A 22 -9.21 -14.35 22.78
CA LEU A 22 -8.58 -14.42 21.46
C LEU A 22 -8.85 -13.09 20.78
N LEU A 23 -7.77 -12.36 20.49
CA LEU A 23 -7.73 -11.19 19.62
C LEU A 23 -8.54 -11.50 18.35
N LEU A 24 -9.77 -10.99 18.26
CA LEU A 24 -10.55 -11.01 17.03
C LEU A 24 -9.85 -10.09 16.04
N SER A 25 -8.92 -10.64 15.28
CA SER A 25 -8.76 -10.17 13.90
C SER A 25 -10.12 -10.42 13.25
N PRO A 26 -10.80 -9.42 12.66
CA PRO A 26 -11.97 -9.71 11.86
C PRO A 26 -11.53 -10.68 10.77
N LEU A 27 -12.03 -11.92 10.82
CA LEU A 27 -11.96 -12.83 9.69
C LEU A 27 -12.44 -12.05 8.47
N ALA A 28 -11.66 -12.06 7.39
CA ALA A 28 -12.10 -11.48 6.13
C ALA A 28 -13.50 -12.03 5.83
N ARG A 29 -14.49 -11.14 5.77
CA ARG A 29 -15.87 -11.53 5.46
C ARG A 29 -15.90 -11.97 4.00
N ALA A 30 -16.58 -13.07 3.74
CA ALA A 30 -16.87 -13.48 2.39
C ALA A 30 -17.88 -12.50 1.79
N GLU A 31 -17.50 -11.84 0.69
CA GLU A 31 -18.29 -10.80 0.04
C GLU A 31 -18.40 -11.08 -1.47
N ARG A 32 -19.49 -10.60 -2.07
CA ARG A 32 -19.71 -10.60 -3.52
C ARG A 32 -19.90 -9.19 -4.05
N PHE A 33 -19.15 -8.87 -5.09
CA PHE A 33 -19.18 -7.61 -5.81
C PHE A 33 -19.95 -7.78 -7.11
N THR A 34 -21.14 -7.20 -7.19
CA THR A 34 -21.97 -7.22 -8.39
C THR A 34 -21.38 -6.34 -9.49
N LEU A 35 -21.41 -6.82 -10.73
CA LEU A 35 -20.83 -6.15 -11.89
C LEU A 35 -21.93 -5.56 -12.78
N ALA A 36 -21.79 -4.28 -13.11
CA ALA A 36 -22.54 -3.65 -14.19
C ALA A 36 -21.73 -3.74 -15.48
N THR A 37 -22.32 -4.31 -16.53
CA THR A 37 -21.70 -4.51 -17.84
C THR A 37 -22.15 -3.44 -18.83
N GLU A 38 -21.23 -2.93 -19.64
CA GLU A 38 -21.54 -2.00 -20.73
C GLU A 38 -21.84 -2.77 -22.02
N GLY A 39 -23.08 -2.73 -22.48
CA GLY A 39 -23.51 -3.43 -23.70
C GLY A 39 -23.57 -4.95 -23.55
N VAL A 40 -23.55 -5.65 -24.69
CA VAL A 40 -23.53 -7.12 -24.77
C VAL A 40 -22.25 -7.55 -25.47
N ALA A 41 -21.38 -8.26 -24.74
CA ALA A 41 -20.12 -8.79 -25.24
C ALA A 41 -19.81 -10.18 -24.66
N ALA A 42 -18.97 -10.93 -25.37
CA ALA A 42 -18.51 -12.25 -24.92
C ALA A 42 -17.50 -12.16 -23.77
N TYR A 43 -16.73 -11.07 -23.72
CA TYR A 43 -15.73 -10.81 -22.70
C TYR A 43 -15.97 -9.46 -22.05
N TYR A 44 -15.78 -9.41 -20.73
CA TYR A 44 -15.74 -8.17 -19.98
C TYR A 44 -14.46 -8.03 -19.19
N ALA A 45 -13.95 -6.81 -19.10
CA ALA A 45 -12.85 -6.44 -18.23
C ALA A 45 -13.34 -5.51 -17.12
N VAL A 46 -12.97 -5.81 -15.87
CA VAL A 46 -13.24 -5.00 -14.69
C VAL A 46 -11.95 -4.67 -13.95
N THR A 47 -11.73 -3.38 -13.68
CA THR A 47 -10.65 -2.93 -12.79
C THR A 47 -11.11 -3.09 -11.35
N LEU A 48 -10.29 -3.73 -10.52
CA LEU A 48 -10.61 -3.97 -9.11
C LEU A 48 -10.43 -2.69 -8.29
N ASP A 49 -11.33 -2.47 -7.34
CA ASP A 49 -11.25 -1.36 -6.37
C ASP A 49 -10.63 -1.81 -5.04
N ALA A 50 -10.50 -0.86 -4.11
CA ALA A 50 -9.93 -1.09 -2.79
C ALA A 50 -10.72 -2.10 -1.95
N ASP A 51 -12.04 -2.17 -2.11
CA ASP A 51 -12.91 -3.04 -1.30
C ASP A 51 -12.69 -4.51 -1.63
N VAL A 52 -12.43 -4.86 -2.90
CA VAL A 52 -12.05 -6.23 -3.28
C VAL A 52 -10.78 -6.69 -2.55
N TYR A 53 -9.76 -5.83 -2.46
CA TYR A 53 -8.52 -6.13 -1.73
C TYR A 53 -8.71 -6.18 -0.21
N ALA A 54 -9.62 -5.36 0.33
CA ALA A 54 -9.97 -5.36 1.75
C ALA A 54 -10.61 -6.68 2.20
N HIS A 55 -11.39 -7.31 1.32
CA HIS A 55 -12.13 -8.54 1.63
C HIS A 55 -11.46 -9.83 1.15
N SER A 56 -10.36 -9.72 0.39
CA SER A 56 -9.54 -10.87 -0.02
C SER A 56 -8.83 -11.50 1.17
N ALA A 57 -9.02 -12.80 1.37
CA ALA A 57 -8.35 -13.55 2.44
C ALA A 57 -6.94 -14.00 2.03
N ARG A 58 -6.68 -14.17 0.72
CA ARG A 58 -5.41 -14.69 0.21
C ARG A 58 -4.55 -13.60 -0.45
N PRO A 59 -3.22 -13.71 -0.39
CA PRO A 59 -2.35 -12.84 -1.19
C PRO A 59 -2.59 -13.06 -2.68
N GLY A 60 -2.43 -12.00 -3.48
CA GLY A 60 -2.59 -12.07 -4.93
C GLY A 60 -4.00 -12.42 -5.41
N LEU A 61 -5.02 -12.27 -4.55
CA LEU A 61 -6.42 -12.57 -4.86
C LEU A 61 -6.67 -14.05 -5.24
N ALA A 62 -5.92 -14.99 -4.66
CA ALA A 62 -6.05 -16.42 -4.99
C ALA A 62 -7.42 -17.04 -4.64
N ASP A 63 -8.17 -16.38 -3.75
CA ASP A 63 -9.56 -16.70 -3.38
C ASP A 63 -10.61 -16.01 -4.26
N LEU A 64 -10.20 -15.16 -5.22
CA LEU A 64 -11.14 -14.51 -6.14
C LEU A 64 -11.80 -15.54 -7.06
N ARG A 65 -13.12 -15.43 -7.23
CA ARG A 65 -13.91 -16.23 -8.17
C ARG A 65 -14.84 -15.31 -8.95
N VAL A 66 -15.10 -15.64 -10.21
CA VAL A 66 -16.09 -14.93 -11.02
C VAL A 66 -17.31 -15.83 -11.20
N ARG A 67 -18.51 -15.28 -10.99
CA ARG A 67 -19.78 -16.02 -11.08
C ARG A 67 -20.81 -15.32 -11.95
N ASN A 68 -21.72 -16.09 -12.56
CA ASN A 68 -22.92 -15.56 -13.20
C ASN A 68 -24.10 -15.44 -12.22
N GLY A 69 -25.26 -15.00 -12.72
CA GLY A 69 -26.48 -14.81 -11.92
C GLY A 69 -27.05 -16.10 -11.31
N ALA A 70 -26.71 -17.26 -11.88
CA ALA A 70 -27.05 -18.57 -11.32
C ALA A 70 -26.03 -19.06 -10.25
N GLY A 71 -24.95 -18.30 -10.02
CA GLY A 71 -23.88 -18.64 -9.09
C GLY A 71 -22.83 -19.60 -9.66
N GLU A 72 -22.88 -19.92 -10.95
CA GLU A 72 -21.92 -20.80 -11.62
C GLU A 72 -20.58 -20.10 -11.82
N LEU A 73 -19.47 -20.85 -11.71
CA LEU A 73 -18.13 -20.32 -11.93
C LEU A 73 -17.88 -20.01 -13.41
N LEU A 74 -17.23 -18.88 -13.65
CA LEU A 74 -16.82 -18.41 -14.98
C LEU A 74 -15.31 -18.44 -15.14
N PRO A 75 -14.78 -18.86 -16.30
CA PRO A 75 -13.38 -18.68 -16.64
C PRO A 75 -13.00 -17.20 -16.63
N TYR A 76 -11.84 -16.90 -16.04
CA TYR A 76 -11.34 -15.54 -15.96
C TYR A 76 -9.81 -15.52 -15.96
N ALA A 77 -9.25 -14.40 -16.39
CA ALA A 77 -7.85 -14.05 -16.28
C ALA A 77 -7.71 -12.90 -15.26
N LEU A 78 -6.67 -12.96 -14.45
CA LEU A 78 -6.30 -11.92 -13.50
C LEU A 78 -5.00 -11.28 -13.94
N ASP A 79 -5.09 -10.11 -14.53
CA ASP A 79 -3.94 -9.32 -14.96
C ASP A 79 -3.49 -8.45 -13.77
N LEU A 80 -2.48 -8.94 -13.04
CA LEU A 80 -1.74 -8.11 -12.10
C LEU A 80 -0.92 -7.10 -12.91
N PRO A 81 -0.85 -5.82 -12.53
CA PRO A 81 0.05 -4.87 -13.18
C PRO A 81 1.46 -5.46 -13.17
N PRO A 82 2.27 -5.22 -14.22
CA PRO A 82 3.68 -5.60 -14.17
C PRO A 82 4.33 -4.95 -12.95
N GLU A 83 5.26 -5.67 -12.30
CA GLU A 83 6.07 -5.05 -11.27
C GLU A 83 6.68 -3.75 -11.81
N PRO A 84 6.79 -2.71 -10.98
CA PRO A 84 7.37 -1.47 -11.43
C PRO A 84 8.81 -1.75 -11.85
N THR A 85 9.05 -1.93 -13.16
CA THR A 85 10.38 -1.76 -13.71
C THR A 85 10.74 -0.33 -13.39
N ALA A 86 11.78 -0.14 -12.57
CA ALA A 86 12.29 1.19 -12.31
C ALA A 86 12.53 1.85 -13.67
N GLU A 87 11.82 2.94 -13.95
CA GLU A 87 12.14 3.74 -15.13
C GLU A 87 13.61 4.10 -14.99
N VAL A 88 14.43 3.62 -15.95
CA VAL A 88 15.85 3.94 -15.95
C VAL A 88 15.95 5.43 -16.17
N ARG A 89 16.29 6.14 -15.10
CA ARG A 89 16.54 7.58 -15.11
C ARG A 89 18.02 7.79 -15.23
N THR A 90 18.42 8.58 -16.21
CA THR A 90 19.82 9.00 -16.34
C THR A 90 19.91 10.49 -16.07
N LEU A 91 20.98 10.89 -15.39
CA LEU A 91 21.29 12.30 -15.18
C LEU A 91 22.14 12.79 -16.34
N SER A 92 21.60 13.73 -17.11
CA SER A 92 22.28 14.38 -18.22
C SER A 92 22.65 15.80 -17.86
N ASP A 93 23.93 16.17 -18.02
CA ASP A 93 24.33 17.58 -17.94
C ASP A 93 23.82 18.33 -19.17
N VAL A 94 23.25 19.52 -18.96
CA VAL A 94 22.71 20.38 -20.02
C VAL A 94 23.36 21.76 -19.99
N PRO A 95 23.52 22.45 -21.14
CA PRO A 95 23.91 23.85 -21.13
C PRO A 95 22.86 24.70 -20.41
N TRP A 96 23.31 25.64 -19.58
CA TRP A 96 22.45 26.58 -18.87
C TRP A 96 23.06 27.98 -18.85
N PHE A 97 22.20 29.00 -18.85
CA PHE A 97 22.57 30.40 -19.07
C PHE A 97 21.83 31.31 -18.10
N ALA A 98 22.55 32.29 -17.51
CA ALA A 98 21.95 33.34 -16.71
C ALA A 98 21.10 34.25 -17.61
N LEU A 99 19.83 34.43 -17.26
CA LEU A 99 19.03 35.49 -17.85
C LEU A 99 19.06 36.70 -16.91
N PRO A 100 19.47 37.89 -17.41
CA PRO A 100 19.46 39.09 -16.60
C PRO A 100 18.01 39.39 -16.18
N ALA A 101 17.85 39.96 -14.99
CA ALA A 101 16.57 40.55 -14.61
C ALA A 101 16.11 41.51 -15.71
N LEU A 102 14.87 41.38 -16.16
CA LEU A 102 14.23 42.43 -16.96
C LEU A 102 14.03 43.64 -16.04
N ALA A 103 15.10 44.39 -15.79
CA ALA A 103 14.98 45.72 -15.27
C ALA A 103 14.08 46.49 -16.23
N GLN A 104 12.97 47.03 -15.72
CA GLN A 104 12.21 48.08 -16.39
C GLN A 104 13.23 49.03 -17.00
N ARG A 105 13.27 49.11 -18.35
CA ARG A 105 14.29 49.81 -19.15
C ARG A 105 14.77 51.10 -18.48
N GLN A 106 15.80 51.00 -17.66
CA GLN A 106 16.69 52.10 -17.34
C GLN A 106 18.00 51.67 -17.97
N ALA A 107 18.40 52.41 -19.00
CA ALA A 107 19.60 52.12 -19.77
C ALA A 107 20.78 51.96 -18.81
N ALA A 108 21.31 50.74 -18.70
CA ALA A 108 22.59 50.54 -18.05
C ALA A 108 23.64 51.38 -18.80
N PRO A 109 24.51 52.14 -18.11
CA PRO A 109 25.54 52.92 -18.78
C PRO A 109 26.46 51.95 -19.55
N MET A 110 26.46 52.06 -20.88
CA MET A 110 27.37 51.33 -21.75
C MET A 110 28.79 51.82 -21.45
N GLY A 111 29.62 50.93 -20.88
CA GLY A 111 31.04 51.21 -20.71
C GLY A 111 31.73 51.20 -22.07
N VAL A 112 32.57 52.19 -22.33
CA VAL A 112 33.41 52.23 -23.54
C VAL A 112 34.85 51.96 -23.12
N VAL A 113 35.48 50.95 -23.73
CA VAL A 113 36.90 50.65 -23.55
C VAL A 113 37.63 51.10 -24.81
N ILE A 114 38.66 51.91 -24.64
CA ILE A 114 39.55 52.33 -25.73
C ILE A 114 40.59 51.22 -25.91
N GLY A 115 40.59 50.59 -27.09
CA GLY A 115 41.62 49.64 -27.48
C GLY A 115 42.98 50.32 -27.60
N THR A 116 44.07 49.55 -27.52
CA THR A 116 45.44 50.06 -27.70
C THR A 116 45.71 50.60 -29.12
N ASP A 117 44.80 50.30 -30.05
CA ASP A 117 44.69 50.82 -31.42
C ASP A 117 43.90 52.14 -31.51
N GLY A 118 43.42 52.68 -30.39
CA GLY A 118 42.57 53.87 -30.34
C GLY A 118 41.12 53.62 -30.73
N ALA A 119 40.72 52.37 -31.01
CA ALA A 119 39.35 52.05 -31.37
C ALA A 119 38.43 52.02 -30.13
N LEU A 120 37.32 52.74 -30.18
CA LEU A 120 36.28 52.71 -29.14
C LEU A 120 35.46 51.42 -29.30
N ARG A 121 35.51 50.53 -28.31
CA ARG A 121 34.70 49.31 -28.28
C ARG A 121 33.69 49.40 -27.13
N ALA A 122 32.43 49.12 -27.44
CA ALA A 122 31.41 48.96 -26.42
C ALA A 122 31.70 47.68 -25.62
N ALA A 123 31.94 47.84 -24.31
CA ALA A 123 32.07 46.73 -23.39
C ALA A 123 30.74 46.58 -22.66
N SER A 124 29.91 45.63 -23.11
CA SER A 124 28.80 45.16 -22.28
C SER A 124 29.38 44.25 -21.21
N PRO A 125 29.28 44.60 -19.91
CA PRO A 125 29.67 43.66 -18.86
C PRO A 125 28.79 42.43 -18.96
N GLN A 126 29.40 41.25 -19.09
CA GLN A 126 28.70 39.98 -18.97
C GLN A 126 28.04 39.98 -17.58
N PRO A 127 26.70 39.83 -17.47
CA PRO A 127 26.05 39.90 -16.17
C PRO A 127 26.66 38.82 -15.28
N ALA A 128 27.26 39.25 -14.18
CA ALA A 128 27.68 38.32 -13.13
C ALA A 128 26.44 37.55 -12.68
N ALA A 129 26.59 36.25 -12.37
CA ALA A 129 25.52 35.38 -11.87
C ALA A 129 24.74 36.00 -10.69
N ALA A 130 25.33 36.98 -9.99
CA ALA A 130 24.73 37.80 -8.94
C ALA A 130 23.55 38.71 -9.36
N SER A 131 23.19 38.78 -10.65
CA SER A 131 22.06 39.59 -11.16
C SER A 131 21.04 38.80 -11.99
N ALA A 132 21.18 37.47 -12.05
CA ALA A 132 20.21 36.63 -12.74
C ALA A 132 18.86 36.70 -12.02
N ALA A 133 17.76 36.79 -12.78
CA ALA A 133 16.41 36.58 -12.23
C ALA A 133 15.82 35.23 -12.68
N ALA A 134 16.41 34.64 -13.71
CA ALA A 134 16.02 33.35 -14.24
C ALA A 134 17.22 32.62 -14.85
N TRP A 135 17.10 31.30 -14.96
CA TRP A 135 18.05 30.43 -15.64
C TRP A 135 17.38 29.82 -16.88
N LEU A 136 18.06 29.86 -18.02
CA LEU A 136 17.66 29.20 -19.27
C LEU A 136 18.45 27.92 -19.45
N LEU A 137 17.79 26.79 -19.68
CA LEU A 137 18.41 25.50 -19.97
C LEU A 137 18.13 25.12 -21.43
N ASP A 138 19.16 24.64 -22.12
CA ASP A 138 19.07 24.11 -23.48
C ASP A 138 18.94 22.57 -23.44
N LEU A 139 17.73 22.09 -23.67
CA LEU A 139 17.40 20.66 -23.73
C LEU A 139 17.41 20.13 -25.17
N SER A 140 17.74 20.96 -26.17
CA SER A 140 17.60 20.61 -27.59
C SER A 140 18.42 19.40 -28.05
N LYS A 141 19.46 19.03 -27.29
CA LYS A 141 20.30 17.85 -27.53
C LYS A 141 19.79 16.58 -26.86
N LEU A 142 18.77 16.67 -26.00
CA LEU A 142 18.18 15.51 -25.32
C LEU A 142 17.30 14.71 -26.30
N ARG A 143 17.59 13.41 -26.41
CA ARG A 143 16.78 12.46 -27.20
C ARG A 143 15.67 11.82 -26.38
N GLU A 144 15.81 11.80 -25.07
CA GLU A 144 14.88 11.28 -24.09
C GLU A 144 13.94 12.38 -23.57
N ASP A 145 12.86 12.01 -22.88
CA ASP A 145 11.96 12.99 -22.27
C ASP A 145 12.55 13.44 -20.92
N ALA A 146 12.44 14.73 -20.61
CA ALA A 146 12.90 15.29 -19.34
C ALA A 146 11.90 15.00 -18.22
N ALA A 147 12.31 14.28 -17.19
CA ALA A 147 11.47 13.92 -16.04
C ALA A 147 11.61 14.91 -14.87
N ALA A 148 12.79 15.49 -14.67
CA ALA A 148 13.06 16.50 -13.64
C ALA A 148 14.33 17.31 -13.95
N VAL A 149 14.45 18.47 -13.32
CA VAL A 149 15.70 19.25 -13.23
C VAL A 149 16.27 19.09 -11.82
N VAL A 150 17.55 18.76 -11.71
CA VAL A 150 18.29 18.69 -10.44
C VAL A 150 19.29 19.85 -10.41
N ILE A 151 19.18 20.68 -9.37
CA ILE A 151 19.89 21.97 -9.26
C ILE A 151 20.83 21.90 -8.06
N GLY A 152 22.14 21.87 -8.31
CA GLY A 152 23.14 21.91 -7.23
C GLY A 152 23.06 23.22 -6.45
N LEU A 153 22.39 23.20 -5.30
CA LEU A 153 22.26 24.35 -4.41
C LEU A 153 23.63 24.67 -3.76
N PRO A 154 23.94 25.96 -3.53
CA PRO A 154 25.20 26.38 -2.92
C PRO A 154 25.34 25.89 -1.48
N ASP A 155 26.56 25.95 -0.96
CA ASP A 155 26.81 25.67 0.45
C ASP A 155 26.14 26.70 1.38
N GLY A 156 25.58 26.25 2.50
CA GLY A 156 24.76 27.07 3.41
C GLY A 156 23.28 26.68 3.44
N GLU A 157 22.52 27.46 4.21
CA GLU A 157 21.06 27.38 4.25
C GLU A 157 20.46 28.14 3.06
N TYR A 158 19.50 27.53 2.40
CA TYR A 158 18.83 28.08 1.22
C TYR A 158 17.36 27.68 1.20
N GLN A 159 16.48 28.62 0.87
CA GLN A 159 15.07 28.35 0.60
C GLN A 159 14.56 29.29 -0.49
N GLY A 160 13.90 28.77 -1.52
CA GLY A 160 13.28 29.61 -2.55
C GLY A 160 12.33 28.85 -3.46
N ALA A 161 11.27 29.52 -3.91
CA ALA A 161 10.33 28.98 -4.87
C ALA A 161 10.79 29.28 -6.31
N VAL A 162 10.63 28.30 -7.20
CA VAL A 162 10.98 28.39 -8.61
C VAL A 162 9.80 27.98 -9.48
N ASP A 163 9.47 28.83 -10.44
CA ASP A 163 8.50 28.56 -11.49
C ASP A 163 9.22 28.10 -12.77
N VAL A 164 8.66 27.12 -13.45
CA VAL A 164 9.25 26.52 -14.66
C VAL A 164 8.33 26.72 -15.85
N ALA A 165 8.90 27.24 -16.93
CA ALA A 165 8.27 27.34 -18.23
C ALA A 165 9.07 26.60 -19.30
N SER A 166 8.40 26.03 -20.29
CA SER A 166 9.02 25.41 -21.46
C SER A 166 8.77 26.23 -22.73
N SER A 167 9.64 26.07 -23.71
CA SER A 167 9.51 26.66 -25.04
C SER A 167 10.26 25.82 -26.08
N ASP A 168 9.78 25.83 -27.32
CA ASP A 168 10.49 25.24 -28.45
C ASP A 168 11.20 26.27 -29.34
N ASP A 169 10.91 27.56 -29.14
CA ASP A 169 11.37 28.66 -30.00
C ASP A 169 11.92 29.88 -29.25
N LEU A 170 12.00 29.80 -27.91
CA LEU A 170 12.40 30.87 -26.98
C LEU A 170 11.45 32.08 -26.93
N GLN A 171 10.36 32.06 -27.68
CA GLN A 171 9.41 33.17 -27.81
C GLN A 171 8.10 32.84 -27.08
N HIS A 172 7.55 31.66 -27.33
CA HIS A 172 6.31 31.19 -26.75
C HIS A 172 6.62 30.29 -25.55
N TRP A 173 6.26 30.77 -24.36
CA TRP A 173 6.53 30.10 -23.09
C TRP A 173 5.25 29.53 -22.49
N GLN A 174 5.29 28.26 -22.11
CA GLN A 174 4.19 27.56 -21.44
C GLN A 174 4.61 27.14 -20.04
N ALA A 175 3.77 27.39 -19.03
CA ALA A 175 4.06 26.95 -17.68
C ALA A 175 3.99 25.40 -17.61
N VAL A 176 5.02 24.78 -17.02
CA VAL A 176 5.12 23.31 -16.92
C VAL A 176 5.27 22.80 -15.49
N GLY A 177 5.51 23.69 -14.52
CA GLY A 177 5.53 23.33 -13.10
C GLY A 177 6.12 24.41 -12.22
N SER A 178 6.16 24.13 -10.93
CA SER A 178 6.85 24.92 -9.93
C SER A 178 7.34 24.03 -8.78
N ALA A 179 8.33 24.49 -8.02
CA ALA A 179 8.85 23.75 -6.87
C ALA A 179 9.39 24.70 -5.79
N GLN A 180 9.41 24.21 -4.55
CA GLN A 180 10.16 24.82 -3.46
C GLN A 180 11.50 24.09 -3.34
N LEU A 181 12.59 24.83 -3.51
CA LEU A 181 13.94 24.34 -3.28
C LEU A 181 14.37 24.70 -1.86
N LEU A 182 15.00 23.76 -1.16
CA LEU A 182 15.37 23.89 0.26
C LEU A 182 16.70 23.18 0.52
N ARG A 183 17.60 23.84 1.25
CA ARG A 183 18.77 23.21 1.86
C ARG A 183 18.92 23.76 3.27
N VAL A 184 18.88 22.89 4.27
CA VAL A 184 19.07 23.30 5.68
C VAL A 184 20.00 22.31 6.36
N SER A 185 20.78 22.81 7.32
CA SER A 185 21.72 21.98 8.06
C SER A 185 21.56 22.20 9.56
N ARG A 186 21.56 21.12 10.34
CA ARG A 186 21.48 21.18 11.80
C ARG A 186 22.27 20.02 12.39
N GLY A 187 23.19 20.32 13.32
CA GLY A 187 23.94 19.30 14.06
C GLY A 187 24.70 18.31 13.17
N GLY A 188 25.28 18.78 12.06
CA GLY A 188 26.03 17.94 11.11
C GLY A 188 25.17 17.13 10.12
N SER A 189 23.84 17.18 10.22
CA SER A 189 22.93 16.60 9.21
C SER A 189 22.46 17.67 8.23
N VAL A 190 22.35 17.32 6.95
CA VAL A 190 21.88 18.20 5.87
C VAL A 190 20.60 17.62 5.25
N LEU A 191 19.55 18.43 5.18
CA LEU A 191 18.35 18.16 4.40
C LEU A 191 18.41 19.00 3.13
N SER A 192 18.34 18.36 1.96
CA SER A 192 18.34 19.03 0.64
C SER A 192 17.15 18.57 -0.19
N GLN A 193 16.46 19.52 -0.80
CA GLN A 193 15.48 19.36 -1.86
C GLN A 193 15.91 20.28 -3.01
N ASP A 194 16.59 19.70 -3.99
CA ASP A 194 17.20 20.36 -5.14
C ASP A 194 16.54 19.97 -6.47
N ARG A 195 15.42 19.24 -6.40
CA ARG A 195 14.78 18.59 -7.54
C ARG A 195 13.46 19.24 -7.91
N VAL A 196 13.32 19.61 -9.17
CA VAL A 196 12.09 20.15 -9.78
C VAL A 196 11.50 19.12 -10.72
N ALA A 197 10.33 18.57 -10.38
CA ALA A 197 9.67 17.54 -11.19
C ALA A 197 8.97 18.13 -12.43
N LEU A 198 9.14 17.49 -13.59
CA LEU A 198 8.53 17.89 -14.88
C LEU A 198 7.51 16.85 -15.41
N GLY A 199 7.37 15.70 -14.73
CA GLY A 199 6.47 14.61 -15.13
C GLY A 199 7.04 13.75 -16.25
N ARG A 200 7.13 14.29 -17.47
CA ARG A 200 7.74 13.74 -18.70
C ARG A 200 7.55 14.78 -19.79
N LEU A 201 8.55 15.63 -19.98
CA LEU A 201 8.46 16.80 -20.85
C LEU A 201 9.39 16.65 -22.05
N ARG A 202 8.83 16.83 -23.25
CA ARG A 202 9.59 17.05 -24.48
C ARG A 202 9.54 18.54 -24.81
N ALA A 203 10.66 19.23 -24.67
CA ALA A 203 10.81 20.64 -25.02
C ALA A 203 12.28 20.93 -25.37
N ARG A 204 12.51 21.96 -26.19
CA ARG A 204 13.90 22.38 -26.52
C ARG A 204 14.52 23.28 -25.47
N TYR A 205 13.72 24.07 -24.77
CA TYR A 205 14.20 25.04 -23.79
C TYR A 205 13.36 25.05 -22.52
N LEU A 206 14.02 25.23 -21.38
CA LEU A 206 13.38 25.46 -20.09
C LEU A 206 13.85 26.78 -19.49
N ARG A 207 12.91 27.54 -18.92
CA ARG A 207 13.20 28.74 -18.13
C ARG A 207 12.75 28.52 -16.71
N LEU A 208 13.69 28.62 -15.78
CA LEU A 208 13.45 28.56 -14.35
C LEU A 208 13.52 29.97 -13.77
N GLN A 209 12.43 30.45 -13.17
CA GLN A 209 12.29 31.80 -12.64
C GLN A 209 12.07 31.74 -11.12
N TRP A 210 12.90 32.43 -10.35
CA TRP A 210 12.80 32.42 -8.89
C TRP A 210 11.85 33.50 -8.40
N GLN A 211 11.06 33.16 -7.39
CA GLN A 211 10.31 34.13 -6.59
C GLN A 211 11.25 34.73 -5.53
N GLY A 212 12.27 35.47 -5.98
CA GLY A 212 13.34 36.01 -5.14
C GLY A 212 14.70 36.01 -5.85
N VAL A 213 15.78 36.08 -5.07
CA VAL A 213 17.15 36.00 -5.60
C VAL A 213 17.47 34.54 -5.94
N PRO A 214 17.72 34.19 -7.22
CA PRO A 214 18.09 32.82 -7.56
C PRO A 214 19.49 32.49 -7.01
N PRO A 215 19.74 31.22 -6.65
CA PRO A 215 21.08 30.77 -6.33
C PRO A 215 21.91 30.76 -7.61
N ALA A 216 23.23 30.90 -7.49
CA ALA A 216 24.15 30.48 -8.54
C ALA A 216 24.29 28.94 -8.43
N PRO A 217 23.70 28.16 -9.35
CA PRO A 217 23.73 26.71 -9.20
C PRO A 217 25.15 26.19 -9.47
N ALA A 218 25.65 25.33 -8.58
CA ALA A 218 26.94 24.67 -8.77
C ALA A 218 26.91 23.68 -9.93
N ARG A 219 25.73 23.10 -10.20
CA ARG A 219 25.47 22.16 -11.30
C ARG A 219 24.00 22.23 -11.69
N VAL A 220 23.69 21.99 -12.96
CA VAL A 220 22.32 21.77 -13.42
C VAL A 220 22.30 20.51 -14.27
N GLN A 221 21.48 19.54 -13.85
CA GLN A 221 21.28 18.28 -14.57
C GLN A 221 19.81 18.09 -14.87
N VAL A 222 19.53 17.32 -15.91
CA VAL A 222 18.17 16.87 -16.24
C VAL A 222 18.11 15.37 -16.04
N GLU A 223 17.18 14.91 -15.22
CA GLU A 223 16.78 13.50 -15.19
C GLU A 223 16.02 13.20 -16.48
N THR A 224 16.51 12.27 -17.29
CA THR A 224 15.84 11.85 -18.52
C THR A 224 15.29 10.43 -18.41
N VAL A 225 14.20 10.18 -19.14
CA VAL A 225 13.53 8.88 -19.24
C VAL A 225 13.28 8.52 -20.70
N ALA A 226 13.38 7.23 -21.01
CA ALA A 226 13.16 6.72 -22.36
C ALA A 226 11.80 7.15 -22.94
N ALA A 227 11.85 7.71 -24.14
CA ALA A 227 10.70 8.21 -24.88
C ALA A 227 9.80 7.06 -25.35
N GLY A 228 8.48 7.26 -25.34
CA GLY A 228 7.52 6.25 -25.81
C GLY A 228 7.22 5.12 -24.82
N THR A 229 7.86 5.11 -23.65
CA THR A 229 7.38 4.27 -22.53
C THR A 229 6.04 4.83 -22.06
N PRO A 230 4.92 4.08 -22.16
CA PRO A 230 3.64 4.58 -21.67
C PRO A 230 3.75 4.91 -20.18
N PRO A 231 3.12 6.00 -19.70
CA PRO A 231 3.18 6.35 -18.30
C PRO A 231 2.65 5.17 -17.48
N PRO A 232 3.28 4.88 -16.33
CA PRO A 232 2.80 3.80 -15.47
C PRO A 232 1.33 4.05 -15.12
N LEU A 233 0.55 2.96 -15.06
CA LEU A 233 -0.85 3.02 -14.63
C LEU A 233 -0.95 3.85 -13.35
N ALA A 234 -1.93 4.76 -13.28
CA ALA A 234 -2.07 5.63 -12.12
C ALA A 234 -2.20 4.82 -10.82
N LEU A 235 -1.49 5.26 -9.79
CA LEU A 235 -1.63 4.69 -8.46
C LEU A 235 -3.01 5.06 -7.90
N GLN A 236 -3.72 4.07 -7.39
CA GLN A 236 -4.79 4.28 -6.44
C GLN A 236 -4.21 4.36 -5.04
N TRP A 237 -4.81 5.21 -4.20
CA TRP A 237 -4.39 5.41 -2.83
C TRP A 237 -5.48 4.95 -1.88
N ARG A 238 -5.05 4.20 -0.86
CA ARG A 238 -5.83 3.95 0.35
C ARG A 238 -5.25 4.88 1.39
N GLU A 239 -5.97 5.97 1.56
CA GLU A 239 -5.63 7.05 2.49
C GLU A 239 -6.08 6.68 3.91
N ASP A 240 -5.69 7.53 4.85
CA ASP A 240 -6.24 7.55 6.21
C ASP A 240 -6.13 6.25 7.02
N ILE A 241 -5.06 5.47 6.79
CA ILE A 241 -4.76 4.30 7.61
C ILE A 241 -4.17 4.79 8.93
N ALA A 242 -5.04 4.95 9.93
CA ALA A 242 -4.66 5.40 11.26
C ALA A 242 -3.80 4.36 11.99
N ALA A 243 -2.84 4.84 12.79
CA ALA A 243 -2.12 3.97 13.71
C ALA A 243 -3.11 3.41 14.76
N THR A 244 -3.10 2.10 14.97
CA THR A 244 -3.95 1.42 15.95
C THR A 244 -3.31 1.37 17.35
N GLN A 245 -1.99 1.52 17.42
CA GLN A 245 -1.24 1.50 18.67
C GLN A 245 0.02 2.35 18.55
N ALA A 246 0.33 3.07 19.63
CA ALA A 246 1.66 3.60 19.88
C ALA A 246 2.29 2.79 21.02
N GLN A 247 3.46 2.19 20.79
CA GLN A 247 4.21 1.43 21.78
C GLN A 247 5.33 2.28 22.39
N ALA A 248 5.80 1.87 23.58
CA ALA A 248 6.91 2.53 24.26
C ALA A 248 8.15 2.56 23.35
N GLY A 249 8.69 3.75 23.10
CA GLY A 249 9.88 3.95 22.26
C GLY A 249 9.65 4.51 20.86
N GLY A 250 8.42 4.90 20.49
CA GLY A 250 8.13 5.57 19.22
C GLY A 250 7.68 4.63 18.08
N ASP A 251 7.18 3.46 18.43
CA ASP A 251 6.66 2.46 17.49
C ASP A 251 5.16 2.65 17.25
N TYR A 252 4.75 2.82 16.00
CA TYR A 252 3.34 2.98 15.59
C TYR A 252 2.93 1.84 14.67
N VAL A 253 1.84 1.13 15.00
CA VAL A 253 1.36 -0.03 14.24
C VAL A 253 0.13 0.35 13.42
N PHE A 254 0.06 -0.14 12.18
CA PHE A 254 -1.05 0.08 11.26
C PHE A 254 -1.59 -1.26 10.78
N ASP A 255 -2.91 -1.36 10.68
CA ASP A 255 -3.59 -2.45 9.98
C ASP A 255 -4.21 -1.88 8.71
N THR A 256 -3.73 -2.35 7.57
CA THR A 256 -4.23 -1.92 6.26
C THR A 256 -5.56 -2.57 5.92
N GLY A 257 -6.20 -3.33 6.80
CA GLY A 257 -7.56 -3.85 6.64
C GLY A 257 -7.75 -4.74 5.42
N GLY A 258 -6.67 -5.26 4.83
CA GLY A 258 -6.68 -6.03 3.58
C GLY A 258 -5.28 -6.34 3.11
N ARG A 259 -5.16 -7.05 1.98
CA ARG A 259 -3.86 -7.39 1.36
C ARG A 259 -3.72 -6.66 0.04
N PHE A 260 -3.32 -5.39 0.11
CA PHE A 260 -3.12 -4.53 -1.06
C PHE A 260 -1.75 -4.82 -1.68
N PRO A 261 -1.62 -4.91 -3.02
CA PRO A 261 -0.32 -5.04 -3.67
C PRO A 261 0.41 -3.68 -3.68
N ALA A 262 0.73 -3.16 -2.49
CA ALA A 262 1.29 -1.83 -2.32
C ALA A 262 2.65 -1.70 -3.00
N GLU A 263 2.86 -0.58 -3.69
CA GLU A 263 4.11 -0.23 -4.38
C GLU A 263 4.66 1.13 -3.91
N ARG A 264 3.81 1.93 -3.26
CA ARG A 264 4.17 3.17 -2.59
C ARG A 264 3.61 3.23 -1.18
N VAL A 265 4.35 3.86 -0.28
CA VAL A 265 3.89 4.20 1.07
C VAL A 265 4.09 5.69 1.30
N ARG A 266 3.05 6.37 1.76
CA ARG A 266 3.15 7.75 2.24
C ARG A 266 2.90 7.75 3.74
N ILE A 267 3.63 8.58 4.47
CA ILE A 267 3.50 8.74 5.91
C ILE A 267 3.23 10.21 6.19
N HIS A 268 2.07 10.50 6.75
CA HIS A 268 1.68 11.84 7.19
C HIS A 268 2.01 11.99 8.67
N LEU A 269 2.86 12.97 8.99
CA LEU A 269 3.21 13.31 10.36
C LEU A 269 2.14 14.25 10.97
N PRO A 270 1.76 14.04 12.24
CA PRO A 270 0.61 14.74 12.83
C PRO A 270 0.83 16.25 12.99
N GLN A 271 2.08 16.69 13.17
CA GLN A 271 2.42 18.08 13.43
C GLN A 271 3.28 18.68 12.32
N SER A 272 3.01 19.94 11.98
CA SER A 272 3.89 20.76 11.15
C SER A 272 5.23 21.02 11.85
N ASN A 273 6.26 21.31 11.06
CA ASN A 273 7.64 21.51 11.52
C ASN A 273 8.25 20.31 12.27
N THR A 274 7.87 19.10 11.85
CA THR A 274 8.40 17.84 12.40
C THR A 274 9.44 17.26 11.47
N VAL A 275 10.57 16.80 12.02
CA VAL A 275 11.60 16.02 11.30
C VAL A 275 12.03 14.86 12.18
N VAL A 276 11.93 13.63 11.67
CA VAL A 276 12.26 12.42 12.42
C VAL A 276 13.04 11.42 11.56
N ARG A 277 13.90 10.62 12.19
CA ARG A 277 14.42 9.40 11.57
C ARG A 277 13.51 8.24 11.96
N ALA A 278 13.10 7.45 10.98
CA ALA A 278 12.23 6.31 11.23
C ALA A 278 12.54 5.14 10.31
N THR A 279 12.17 3.95 10.76
CA THR A 279 12.26 2.71 9.98
C THR A 279 10.86 2.13 9.80
N LEU A 280 10.50 1.86 8.56
CA LEU A 280 9.25 1.23 8.17
C LEU A 280 9.44 -0.28 8.07
N TRP A 281 8.53 -1.01 8.70
CA TRP A 281 8.49 -2.47 8.73
C TRP A 281 7.12 -2.97 8.25
N SER A 282 7.07 -4.18 7.72
CA SER A 282 5.83 -4.86 7.34
C SER A 282 5.84 -6.34 7.73
N ARG A 283 4.65 -6.93 7.88
CA ARG A 283 4.44 -8.37 8.01
C ARG A 283 3.06 -8.80 7.52
N ALA A 284 2.96 -10.05 7.08
CA ALA A 284 1.75 -10.59 6.49
C ALA A 284 0.60 -10.78 7.50
N ASP A 285 0.92 -11.21 8.72
CA ASP A 285 -0.03 -11.56 9.78
C ASP A 285 0.62 -11.40 11.17
N PRO A 286 -0.15 -11.48 12.28
CA PRO A 286 0.38 -11.28 13.64
C PRO A 286 1.46 -12.26 14.08
N GLU A 287 1.52 -13.46 13.49
CA GLU A 287 2.47 -14.51 13.84
C GLU A 287 3.78 -14.40 13.05
N SER A 288 3.73 -13.72 11.90
CA SER A 288 4.89 -13.47 11.07
C SER A 288 5.88 -12.49 11.70
N ALA A 289 7.17 -12.70 11.43
CA ALA A 289 8.24 -11.79 11.82
C ALA A 289 8.14 -10.46 11.03
N TRP A 290 8.51 -9.35 11.69
CA TRP A 290 8.64 -8.05 11.03
C TRP A 290 9.80 -8.05 10.03
N ARG A 291 9.55 -7.54 8.82
CA ARG A 291 10.57 -7.32 7.78
C ARG A 291 10.79 -5.84 7.57
N MET A 292 12.05 -5.42 7.47
CA MET A 292 12.39 -4.02 7.18
C MET A 292 12.02 -3.72 5.73
N VAL A 293 11.27 -2.64 5.52
CA VAL A 293 10.87 -2.17 4.19
C VAL A 293 11.74 -0.98 3.76
N SER A 294 11.93 0.00 4.65
CA SER A 294 12.74 1.19 4.37
C SER A 294 13.19 1.86 5.67
N SER A 295 14.26 2.64 5.62
CA SER A 295 14.74 3.46 6.73
C SER A 295 15.22 4.80 6.20
N GLY A 296 14.91 5.90 6.89
CA GLY A 296 15.26 7.23 6.42
C GLY A 296 14.74 8.36 7.29
N GLN A 297 14.87 9.58 6.78
CA GLN A 297 14.33 10.78 7.42
C GLN A 297 12.96 11.11 6.82
N PHE A 298 12.00 11.39 7.70
CA PHE A 298 10.66 11.85 7.37
C PHE A 298 10.44 13.24 7.95
N TYR A 299 9.70 14.07 7.24
CA TYR A 299 9.47 15.46 7.60
C TYR A 299 8.14 15.99 7.10
N ARG A 300 7.64 16.99 7.82
CA ARG A 300 6.53 17.87 7.45
C ARG A 300 6.90 19.27 7.94
N LEU A 301 7.19 20.20 7.02
CA LEU A 301 7.75 21.52 7.31
C LEU A 301 6.86 22.59 6.71
N ALA A 302 6.57 23.64 7.47
CA ALA A 302 5.90 24.81 6.93
C ALA A 302 6.88 25.60 6.04
N GLY A 303 6.48 25.88 4.80
CA GLY A 303 7.21 26.71 3.86
C GLY A 303 6.86 28.20 4.00
N ALA A 304 7.74 29.05 3.45
CA ALA A 304 7.47 30.47 3.34
C ALA A 304 6.22 30.70 2.48
N GLY A 305 5.26 31.51 2.96
CA GLY A 305 3.98 31.74 2.28
C GLY A 305 2.86 30.75 2.62
N GLY A 306 3.06 29.86 3.61
CA GLY A 306 2.02 28.97 4.13
C GLY A 306 1.85 27.65 3.38
N ALA A 307 2.64 27.40 2.32
CA ALA A 307 2.69 26.10 1.66
C ALA A 307 3.44 25.08 2.52
N GLU A 308 2.83 23.94 2.83
CA GLU A 308 3.46 22.89 3.64
C GLU A 308 4.20 21.89 2.75
N GLN A 309 5.40 21.47 3.17
CA GLN A 309 6.22 20.50 2.47
C GLN A 309 6.34 19.22 3.30
N GLU A 310 6.01 18.09 2.67
CA GLU A 310 6.06 16.77 3.28
C GLU A 310 7.03 15.84 2.55
N SER A 311 7.44 14.77 3.24
CA SER A 311 8.24 13.71 2.63
C SER A 311 7.54 13.07 1.44
N ALA A 312 8.29 12.87 0.36
CA ALA A 312 7.78 12.16 -0.81
C ALA A 312 7.39 10.71 -0.47
N PRO A 313 6.40 10.13 -1.17
CA PRO A 313 6.07 8.73 -0.97
C PRO A 313 7.24 7.79 -1.26
N LEU A 314 7.46 6.84 -0.35
CA LEU A 314 8.48 5.81 -0.44
C LEU A 314 8.15 4.80 -1.53
N ALA A 315 9.12 4.40 -2.35
CA ALA A 315 9.02 3.24 -3.23
C ALA A 315 9.50 1.98 -2.50
N ILE A 316 8.67 0.94 -2.45
CA ILE A 316 8.87 -0.22 -1.57
C ILE A 316 8.91 -1.59 -2.28
N GLY A 317 8.88 -1.60 -3.62
CA GLY A 317 8.58 -2.81 -4.39
C GLY A 317 7.14 -3.30 -4.14
N ARG A 318 6.73 -4.41 -4.76
CA ARG A 318 5.39 -4.98 -4.51
C ARG A 318 5.35 -5.65 -3.15
N ASN A 319 4.49 -5.18 -2.25
CA ASN A 319 4.33 -5.73 -0.92
C ASN A 319 2.84 -5.88 -0.56
N ALA A 320 2.42 -7.12 -0.26
CA ALA A 320 1.04 -7.47 0.10
C ALA A 320 0.82 -7.72 1.61
N ASP A 321 1.77 -7.26 2.43
CA ASP A 321 1.68 -7.35 3.88
C ASP A 321 0.56 -6.47 4.42
N ARG A 322 -0.20 -7.00 5.39
CA ARG A 322 -1.36 -6.32 5.97
C ARG A 322 -0.96 -5.41 7.13
N LEU A 323 0.00 -5.85 7.95
CA LEU A 323 0.41 -5.14 9.15
C LEU A 323 1.69 -4.37 8.89
N TRP A 324 1.70 -3.09 9.27
CA TRP A 324 2.82 -2.19 9.07
C TRP A 324 3.23 -1.57 10.41
N ARG A 325 4.50 -1.23 10.55
CA ARG A 325 5.01 -0.56 11.74
C ARG A 325 6.01 0.52 11.37
N LEU A 326 5.80 1.72 11.89
CA LEU A 326 6.75 2.83 11.83
C LEU A 326 7.47 2.93 13.17
N SER A 327 8.78 2.68 13.18
CA SER A 327 9.62 2.82 14.36
C SER A 327 10.38 4.13 14.29
N VAL A 328 10.01 5.10 15.13
CA VAL A 328 10.58 6.46 15.16
C VAL A 328 11.69 6.53 16.21
N ASP A 329 12.83 7.12 15.85
CA ASP A 329 13.86 7.42 16.84
C ASP A 329 13.43 8.58 17.76
N ALA A 330 12.97 8.22 18.96
CA ALA A 330 12.48 9.17 19.95
C ALA A 330 13.57 10.07 20.55
N ARG A 331 14.87 9.77 20.36
CA ARG A 331 15.99 10.59 20.90
C ARG A 331 16.03 11.99 20.29
N ALA A 332 15.45 12.16 19.10
CA ALA A 332 15.37 13.44 18.40
C ALA A 332 14.08 14.24 18.67
N GLY A 333 13.29 13.87 19.69
CA GLY A 333 12.05 14.57 20.06
C GLY A 333 10.77 13.93 19.51
N GLY A 334 10.87 12.84 18.72
CA GLY A 334 9.72 12.10 18.21
C GLY A 334 8.83 12.91 17.25
N ILE A 335 7.56 12.51 17.12
CA ILE A 335 6.58 13.16 16.22
C ILE A 335 5.63 14.14 16.95
N GLY A 336 5.93 14.48 18.20
CA GLY A 336 5.08 15.34 19.03
C GLY A 336 3.75 14.70 19.45
N SER A 337 2.70 15.51 19.57
CA SER A 337 1.36 15.04 19.95
C SER A 337 0.55 14.58 18.74
N GLY A 338 -0.08 13.41 18.84
CA GLY A 338 -0.91 12.84 17.78
C GLY A 338 -0.37 11.51 17.28
N MET A 339 -1.00 10.98 16.23
CA MET A 339 -0.58 9.73 15.62
C MET A 339 -0.28 9.95 14.13
N PRO A 340 0.74 9.28 13.59
CA PRO A 340 0.99 9.32 12.16
C PRO A 340 -0.13 8.59 11.43
N VAL A 341 -0.35 8.98 10.17
CA VAL A 341 -1.30 8.33 9.27
C VAL A 341 -0.51 7.74 8.10
N LEU A 342 -0.85 6.52 7.72
CA LEU A 342 -0.23 5.83 6.60
C LEU A 342 -1.18 5.83 5.40
N ALA A 343 -0.62 5.96 4.20
CA ALA A 343 -1.35 5.73 2.96
C ALA A 343 -0.59 4.73 2.08
N LEU A 344 -1.34 3.82 1.45
CA LEU A 344 -0.80 2.84 0.52
C LEU A 344 -1.17 3.19 -0.91
N GLY A 345 -0.17 3.27 -1.79
CA GLY A 345 -0.35 3.42 -3.22
C GLY A 345 -0.17 2.07 -3.93
N TRP A 346 -1.14 1.64 -4.74
CA TRP A 346 -1.03 0.45 -5.58
C TRP A 346 -1.62 0.69 -6.98
N ARG A 347 -1.27 -0.18 -7.92
CA ARG A 347 -1.94 -0.25 -9.21
C ARG A 347 -2.98 -1.37 -9.17
N PRO A 348 -4.26 -1.11 -9.49
CA PRO A 348 -5.30 -2.12 -9.43
C PRO A 348 -5.11 -3.18 -10.51
N ALA A 349 -5.46 -4.43 -10.18
CA ALA A 349 -5.50 -5.53 -11.12
C ALA A 349 -6.76 -5.44 -11.99
N VAL A 350 -6.72 -6.10 -13.14
CA VAL A 350 -7.85 -6.20 -14.06
C VAL A 350 -8.26 -7.65 -14.16
N VAL A 351 -9.56 -7.92 -13.93
CA VAL A 351 -10.16 -9.23 -14.17
C VAL A 351 -10.84 -9.20 -15.52
N THR A 352 -10.44 -10.10 -16.41
CA THR A 352 -11.13 -10.34 -17.69
C THR A 352 -11.85 -11.67 -17.60
N PHE A 353 -13.15 -11.74 -17.93
CA PHE A 353 -13.92 -13.00 -17.82
C PHE A 353 -14.81 -13.25 -19.03
N VAL A 354 -15.16 -14.52 -19.24
CA VAL A 354 -16.12 -14.96 -20.27
C VAL A 354 -17.54 -14.85 -19.74
N ALA A 355 -18.39 -14.09 -20.41
CA ALA A 355 -19.77 -13.81 -20.03
C ALA A 355 -20.73 -14.97 -20.35
N ARG A 356 -20.54 -16.13 -19.70
CA ARG A 356 -21.44 -17.28 -19.87
C ARG A 356 -22.60 -17.22 -18.88
N GLY A 357 -23.83 -17.31 -19.40
CA GLY A 357 -25.06 -17.30 -18.60
C GLY A 357 -25.60 -15.89 -18.36
N ALA A 358 -26.68 -15.80 -17.59
CA ALA A 358 -27.38 -14.54 -17.36
C ALA A 358 -26.68 -13.66 -16.31
N ALA A 359 -26.82 -12.34 -16.49
CA ALA A 359 -26.50 -11.33 -15.48
C ALA A 359 -27.44 -11.46 -14.24
N PRO A 360 -27.09 -10.89 -13.07
CA PRO A 360 -25.88 -10.13 -12.78
C PRO A 360 -24.64 -11.03 -12.61
N PHE A 361 -23.52 -10.59 -13.19
CA PHE A 361 -22.21 -11.21 -12.92
C PHE A 361 -21.66 -10.68 -11.58
N SER A 362 -20.80 -11.45 -10.92
CA SER A 362 -20.19 -11.04 -9.66
C SER A 362 -18.76 -11.55 -9.47
N LEU A 363 -17.96 -10.79 -8.73
CA LEU A 363 -16.68 -11.22 -8.16
C LEU A 363 -16.93 -11.66 -6.72
N ALA A 364 -16.48 -12.84 -6.33
CA ALA A 364 -16.56 -13.34 -4.96
C ALA A 364 -15.14 -13.44 -4.38
N VAL A 365 -14.96 -12.97 -3.15
CA VAL A 365 -13.70 -13.07 -2.38
C VAL A 365 -14.00 -13.49 -0.94
N GLY A 366 -13.03 -14.10 -0.26
CA GLY A 366 -13.21 -14.62 1.09
C GLY A 366 -14.11 -15.86 1.20
N GLU A 367 -14.73 -16.32 0.10
CA GLU A 367 -15.47 -17.58 0.08
C GLU A 367 -14.49 -18.76 0.24
N PRO A 368 -14.69 -19.69 1.19
CA PRO A 368 -13.97 -20.96 1.18
C PRO A 368 -14.24 -21.69 -0.15
N ALA A 369 -13.20 -22.30 -0.72
CA ALA A 369 -13.35 -23.08 -1.95
C ALA A 369 -14.39 -24.18 -1.72
N ALA A 370 -15.45 -24.22 -2.54
CA ALA A 370 -16.52 -25.21 -2.38
C ALA A 370 -16.04 -26.63 -2.71
N GLN A 371 -14.96 -26.75 -3.49
CA GLN A 371 -14.31 -28.00 -3.85
C GLN A 371 -12.78 -27.86 -3.73
N PRO A 372 -12.04 -28.96 -3.42
CA PRO A 372 -10.58 -28.95 -3.31
C PRO A 372 -9.82 -28.48 -4.56
N ARG A 373 -10.50 -28.39 -5.71
CA ARG A 373 -9.91 -28.11 -7.02
C ARG A 373 -10.75 -27.13 -7.84
N GLU A 374 -11.34 -26.12 -7.19
CA GLU A 374 -11.97 -25.03 -7.95
C GLU A 374 -10.94 -24.35 -8.87
N PRO A 375 -11.27 -24.13 -10.15
CA PRO A 375 -10.35 -23.49 -11.09
C PRO A 375 -10.08 -22.03 -10.68
N GLY A 376 -8.80 -21.68 -10.66
CA GLY A 376 -8.32 -20.32 -10.44
C GLY A 376 -8.24 -19.51 -11.75
N PRO A 377 -7.50 -18.38 -11.75
CA PRO A 377 -7.31 -17.60 -12.96
C PRO A 377 -6.52 -18.40 -14.01
N VAL A 378 -6.89 -18.24 -15.28
CA VAL A 378 -6.14 -18.74 -16.44
C VAL A 378 -5.33 -17.62 -17.08
N ALA A 379 -4.37 -17.97 -17.94
CA ALA A 379 -3.65 -16.96 -18.71
C ALA A 379 -4.61 -16.22 -19.65
N ARG A 380 -4.46 -14.89 -19.77
CA ARG A 380 -5.33 -14.08 -20.64
C ARG A 380 -5.35 -14.56 -22.09
N ALA A 381 -4.19 -15.01 -22.61
CA ALA A 381 -4.08 -15.56 -23.95
C ALA A 381 -4.83 -16.89 -24.13
N GLU A 382 -5.01 -17.69 -23.07
CA GLU A 382 -5.79 -18.93 -23.09
C GLU A 382 -7.29 -18.66 -22.96
N LEU A 383 -7.67 -17.58 -22.28
CA LEU A 383 -9.07 -17.17 -22.12
C LEU A 383 -9.66 -16.59 -23.41
N LEU A 384 -8.89 -15.74 -24.08
CA LEU A 384 -9.32 -14.98 -25.24
C LEU A 384 -9.27 -15.84 -26.50
N ALA A 385 -10.44 -16.12 -27.09
CA ALA A 385 -10.56 -16.94 -28.28
C ALA A 385 -10.87 -16.09 -29.52
N GLY A 386 -10.25 -16.44 -30.64
CA GLY A 386 -10.43 -15.78 -31.94
C GLY A 386 -9.40 -14.69 -32.24
N PRO A 387 -9.35 -14.19 -33.50
CA PRO A 387 -8.29 -13.30 -33.98
C PRO A 387 -8.39 -11.85 -33.45
N ALA A 388 -9.58 -11.41 -33.01
CA ALA A 388 -9.81 -10.08 -32.45
C ALA A 388 -10.99 -10.10 -31.45
N PRO A 389 -10.81 -10.69 -30.26
CA PRO A 389 -11.87 -10.78 -29.27
C PRO A 389 -12.23 -9.39 -28.74
N VAL A 390 -13.51 -9.03 -28.83
CA VAL A 390 -14.04 -7.77 -28.30
C VAL A 390 -14.21 -7.91 -26.79
N ILE A 391 -13.54 -7.05 -26.04
CA ILE A 391 -13.62 -6.97 -24.58
C ILE A 391 -14.35 -5.69 -24.21
N ALA A 392 -15.57 -5.82 -23.71
CA ALA A 392 -16.33 -4.68 -23.21
C ALA A 392 -15.93 -4.35 -21.76
N LYS A 393 -16.34 -3.16 -21.28
CA LYS A 393 -16.05 -2.74 -19.91
C LYS A 393 -17.13 -3.24 -18.96
N ALA A 394 -16.70 -3.61 -17.76
CA ALA A 394 -17.56 -3.81 -16.61
C ALA A 394 -17.03 -3.01 -15.42
N ARG A 395 -17.93 -2.59 -14.54
CA ARG A 395 -17.60 -1.87 -13.31
C ARG A 395 -18.26 -2.53 -12.11
N ILE A 396 -17.64 -2.40 -10.95
CA ILE A 396 -18.24 -2.80 -9.69
C ILE A 396 -19.41 -1.85 -9.40
N ALA A 397 -20.60 -2.41 -9.21
CA ALA A 397 -21.84 -1.67 -9.02
C ALA A 397 -22.34 -1.70 -7.57
N GLY A 398 -21.93 -2.72 -6.80
CA GLY A 398 -22.29 -2.85 -5.39
C GLY A 398 -21.66 -4.08 -4.75
N MET A 399 -21.57 -4.05 -3.43
CA MET A 399 -20.99 -5.09 -2.58
C MET A 399 -22.08 -5.66 -1.67
N ASN A 400 -22.18 -6.98 -1.59
CA ASN A 400 -23.15 -7.68 -0.76
C ASN A 400 -22.47 -8.87 -0.05
N ALA A 401 -22.85 -9.10 1.20
CA ALA A 401 -22.39 -10.26 1.96
C ALA A 401 -22.67 -11.56 1.21
N SER A 402 -21.68 -12.44 1.15
CA SER A 402 -21.86 -13.75 0.54
C SER A 402 -22.97 -14.53 1.25
N PRO A 403 -23.75 -15.35 0.52
CA PRO A 403 -24.73 -16.23 1.13
C PRO A 403 -24.10 -17.08 2.23
N ARG A 404 -24.80 -17.29 3.35
CA ARG A 404 -24.28 -18.04 4.50
C ARG A 404 -23.80 -19.46 4.16
N SER A 405 -24.41 -20.09 3.15
CA SER A 405 -24.01 -21.39 2.61
C SER A 405 -22.67 -21.36 1.88
N ALA A 406 -22.32 -20.24 1.25
CA ALA A 406 -21.05 -20.04 0.55
C ALA A 406 -19.93 -19.59 1.48
N ALA A 407 -20.25 -18.93 2.60
CA ALA A 407 -19.28 -18.41 3.57
C ALA A 407 -18.83 -19.43 4.63
N ALA A 408 -19.52 -20.57 4.77
CA ALA A 408 -19.21 -21.56 5.81
C ALA A 408 -18.09 -22.52 5.35
N PRO A 409 -17.00 -22.70 6.14
CA PRO A 409 -16.00 -23.71 5.82
C PRO A 409 -16.62 -25.11 5.84
N ALA A 410 -16.38 -25.90 4.80
CA ALA A 410 -16.91 -27.26 4.67
C ALA A 410 -16.58 -28.15 5.89
N ASP A 411 -15.41 -27.93 6.50
CA ASP A 411 -14.96 -28.64 7.69
C ASP A 411 -15.77 -28.30 8.95
N ALA A 412 -16.27 -27.06 9.08
CA ALA A 412 -17.11 -26.69 10.22
C ALA A 412 -18.45 -27.45 10.17
N GLN A 413 -18.99 -27.65 8.97
CA GLN A 413 -20.21 -28.44 8.77
C GLN A 413 -19.96 -29.93 8.99
N ARG A 414 -18.81 -30.46 8.55
CA ARG A 414 -18.40 -31.85 8.80
C ARG A 414 -18.17 -32.11 10.28
N ASN A 415 -17.48 -31.22 10.99
CA ASN A 415 -17.24 -31.33 12.43
C ASN A 415 -18.53 -31.24 13.22
N ARG A 416 -19.45 -30.34 12.85
CA ARG A 416 -20.78 -30.28 13.47
C ARG A 416 -21.56 -31.58 13.29
N ARG A 417 -21.48 -32.18 12.09
CA ARG A 417 -22.08 -33.48 11.82
C ARG A 417 -21.45 -34.57 12.70
N LEU A 418 -20.13 -34.64 12.79
CA LEU A 418 -19.42 -35.61 13.63
C LEU A 418 -19.75 -35.45 15.13
N VAL A 419 -19.85 -34.21 15.63
CA VAL A 419 -20.27 -33.94 17.02
C VAL A 419 -21.71 -34.40 17.24
N LEU A 420 -22.61 -34.17 16.28
CA LEU A 420 -23.99 -34.66 16.35
C LEU A 420 -24.06 -36.19 16.34
N TRP A 421 -23.26 -36.86 15.50
CA TRP A 421 -23.15 -38.32 15.50
C TRP A 421 -22.56 -38.85 16.82
N GLY A 422 -21.55 -38.19 17.37
CA GLY A 422 -20.97 -38.53 18.67
C GLY A 422 -21.99 -38.40 19.81
N ALA A 423 -22.74 -37.30 19.84
CA ALA A 423 -23.81 -37.08 20.81
C ALA A 423 -24.94 -38.12 20.65
N LEU A 424 -25.31 -38.46 19.42
CA LEU A 424 -26.34 -39.47 19.14
C LEU A 424 -25.90 -40.86 19.61
N LEU A 425 -24.66 -41.29 19.30
CA LEU A 425 -24.12 -42.57 19.76
C LEU A 425 -24.04 -42.64 21.29
N LEU A 426 -23.69 -41.53 21.94
CA LEU A 426 -23.67 -41.44 23.39
C LEU A 426 -25.07 -41.59 23.99
N ALA A 427 -26.07 -40.92 23.42
CA ALA A 427 -27.47 -41.06 23.86
C ALA A 427 -28.00 -42.50 23.69
N VAL A 428 -27.72 -43.12 22.55
CA VAL A 428 -28.08 -44.52 22.27
C VAL A 428 -27.35 -45.48 23.23
N GLY A 429 -26.09 -45.22 23.55
CA GLY A 429 -25.32 -46.00 24.52
C GLY A 429 -25.91 -45.94 25.93
N VAL A 430 -26.36 -44.76 26.37
CA VAL A 430 -27.03 -44.58 27.67
C VAL A 430 -28.35 -45.35 27.72
N LEU A 431 -29.16 -45.27 26.67
CA LEU A 431 -30.42 -46.02 26.56
C LEU A 431 -30.17 -47.54 26.58
N GLY A 432 -29.16 -48.02 25.84
CA GLY A 432 -28.78 -49.43 25.86
C GLY A 432 -28.31 -49.91 27.23
N ALA A 433 -27.52 -49.10 27.94
CA ALA A 433 -27.07 -49.42 29.29
C ALA A 433 -28.22 -49.48 30.30
N MET A 434 -29.20 -48.57 30.21
CA MET A 434 -30.41 -48.61 31.05
C MET A 434 -31.26 -49.84 30.78
N ALA A 435 -31.49 -50.20 29.51
CA ALA A 435 -32.25 -51.39 29.15
C ALA A 435 -31.56 -52.68 29.65
N TRP A 436 -30.23 -52.76 29.52
CA TRP A 436 -29.46 -53.90 30.03
C TRP A 436 -29.47 -54.02 31.55
N ARG A 437 -29.39 -52.89 32.25
CA ARG A 437 -29.49 -52.85 33.72
C ARG A 437 -30.86 -53.31 34.20
N LEU A 438 -31.93 -52.93 33.49
CA LEU A 438 -33.31 -53.36 33.80
C LEU A 438 -33.47 -54.89 33.64
N LEU A 439 -32.88 -55.47 32.59
CA LEU A 439 -32.89 -56.91 32.36
C LEU A 439 -32.17 -57.68 33.47
N ARG A 440 -31.06 -57.15 33.99
CA ARG A 440 -30.32 -57.76 35.11
C ARG A 440 -31.10 -57.71 36.42
N THR A 441 -31.83 -56.63 36.69
CA THR A 441 -32.62 -56.49 37.92
C THR A 441 -33.85 -57.40 37.98
N LEU A 442 -34.32 -57.92 36.84
CA LEU A 442 -35.42 -58.89 36.76
C LEU A 442 -34.95 -60.34 36.90
N GLY A 443 -33.64 -60.59 37.02
CA GLY A 443 -33.03 -61.92 36.98
C GLY A 443 -32.54 -62.47 38.33
N GLU A 444 -32.76 -61.80 39.47
CA GLU A 444 -32.35 -62.35 40.77
C GLU A 444 -33.43 -63.24 41.42
N PRO A 445 -33.16 -64.53 41.68
CA PRO A 445 -34.06 -65.43 42.39
C PRO A 445 -34.03 -65.19 43.91
N ALA A 446 -35.20 -65.24 44.56
CA ALA A 446 -35.37 -65.09 46.00
C ALA A 446 -34.67 -66.21 46.80
N ALA A 447 -33.97 -65.83 47.87
CA ALA A 447 -33.22 -66.75 48.74
C ALA A 447 -34.14 -67.66 49.60
N PRO A 448 -33.75 -68.93 49.85
CA PRO A 448 -34.56 -69.89 50.61
C PRO A 448 -34.50 -69.66 52.14
N PRO A 449 -35.53 -70.10 52.89
CA PRO A 449 -35.66 -69.86 54.32
C PRO A 449 -34.75 -70.77 55.18
N PRO A 450 -34.40 -70.36 56.42
CA PRO A 450 -33.48 -71.10 57.28
C PRO A 450 -34.10 -72.35 57.91
N GLU A 451 -33.24 -73.37 58.04
CA GLU A 451 -33.46 -74.74 58.48
C GLU A 451 -33.63 -74.86 60.01
N ARG A 452 -34.51 -75.77 60.48
CA ARG A 452 -34.71 -76.11 61.91
C ARG A 452 -33.96 -77.40 62.23
N ASP A 453 -33.15 -77.38 63.29
CA ASP A 453 -32.49 -78.58 63.84
C ASP A 453 -33.48 -79.57 64.49
N PRO A 454 -33.30 -80.90 64.30
CA PRO A 454 -33.98 -81.94 65.07
C PRO A 454 -33.17 -82.41 66.30
N PRO A 455 -33.82 -83.02 67.31
CA PRO A 455 -33.18 -83.46 68.56
C PRO A 455 -32.50 -84.84 68.44
N ALA A 456 -31.39 -85.03 69.15
CA ALA A 456 -30.77 -86.33 69.40
C ALA A 456 -31.30 -86.94 70.71
N SER A 457 -31.40 -88.27 70.71
CA SER A 457 -31.92 -89.14 71.78
C SER A 457 -31.12 -89.10 73.08
#